data_AF-A0A8X6LKA3-F1
#
_entry.id   AF-A0A8X6LKA3-F1
#
_cell.length_a   1.000
_cell.length_b   1.000
_cell.length_c   1.000
_cell.angle_alpha   90.00
_cell.angle_beta   90.00
_cell.angle_gamma   90.00
#
_symmetry.space_group_name_H-M   'P 1'
#
loop_
_entity.id
_entity.type
_entity.pdbx_description
1 polymer ?
#
loop_
_entity_poly.entity_id
_entity_poly.type
_entity_poly.pdbx_seq_one_letter_code
_entity_poly.pdbx_strand_id
1 'polypeptide(L)'
;MKTNTEEFRYRFRNPDNCSVFRSELAAIREALNLALDNRPSDTWILTDSKSSIQFLKDWSNVLDMLGQDILSKLAALTQVSQFGML
;
A
#
# COMPACT_ATOMS: atom_id res chain seq x y z
N MET A 1 -9.21 -14.36 17.77
CA MET A 1 -10.29 -13.93 16.86
C MET A 1 -10.14 -14.75 15.58
N LYS A 2 -11.08 -15.65 15.28
CA LYS A 2 -11.09 -16.38 14.00
C LYS A 2 -12.02 -15.62 13.08
N THR A 3 -11.48 -14.90 12.12
CA THR A 3 -12.24 -14.34 11.02
C THR A 3 -12.29 -15.40 9.93
N ASN A 4 -13.49 -15.75 9.44
CA ASN A 4 -13.62 -16.47 8.17
C ASN A 4 -13.21 -15.48 7.09
N THR A 5 -11.91 -15.39 6.82
CA THR A 5 -11.35 -14.48 5.83
C THR A 5 -11.02 -15.29 4.59
N GLU A 6 -11.65 -14.94 3.48
CA GLU A 6 -11.22 -15.44 2.17
C GLU A 6 -9.80 -14.96 1.90
N GLU A 7 -8.88 -15.90 1.67
CA GLU A 7 -7.48 -15.59 1.39
C GLU A 7 -7.30 -15.40 -0.12
N PHE A 8 -6.97 -14.18 -0.52
CA PHE A 8 -6.60 -13.86 -1.90
C PHE A 8 -5.08 -13.74 -2.01
N ARG A 9 -4.50 -14.45 -2.97
CA ARG A 9 -3.07 -14.40 -3.25
C ARG A 9 -2.80 -13.72 -4.59
N TYR A 10 -2.22 -12.52 -4.53
CA TYR A 10 -1.79 -11.78 -5.70
C TYR A 10 -0.29 -11.94 -5.93
N ARG A 11 0.13 -11.93 -7.20
CA ARG A 11 1.54 -11.92 -7.60
C ARG A 11 1.71 -10.91 -8.73
N PHE A 12 2.65 -10.00 -8.55
CA PHE A 12 2.96 -8.97 -9.52
C PHE A 12 4.40 -9.17 -10.00
N ARG A 13 4.64 -8.91 -11.29
CA ARG A 13 5.98 -8.96 -11.86
C ARG A 13 6.67 -7.61 -11.64
N ASN A 14 7.83 -7.63 -11.00
CA ASN A 14 8.66 -6.44 -10.87
C ASN A 14 9.30 -6.06 -12.22
N PRO A 15 9.60 -4.77 -12.45
CA PRO A 15 10.40 -4.34 -13.59
C PRO A 15 11.77 -5.05 -13.63
N ASP A 16 12.35 -5.15 -14.82
CA ASP A 16 13.70 -5.67 -14.98
C ASP A 16 14.71 -4.79 -14.21
N ASN A 17 15.67 -5.41 -13.53
CA ASN A 17 16.67 -4.76 -12.66
C ASN A 17 16.10 -4.02 -11.43
N CYS A 18 14.89 -4.36 -10.97
CA CYS A 18 14.33 -3.79 -9.75
C CYS A 18 15.14 -4.21 -8.50
N SER A 19 15.51 -3.26 -7.65
CA SER A 19 16.12 -3.57 -6.36
C SER A 19 15.11 -4.24 -5.42
N VAL A 20 15.61 -4.94 -4.41
CA VAL A 20 14.77 -5.52 -3.34
C VAL A 20 13.90 -4.45 -2.70
N PHE A 21 14.50 -3.31 -2.32
CA PHE A 21 13.76 -2.20 -1.70
C PHE A 21 12.66 -1.62 -2.61
N ARG A 22 12.94 -1.43 -3.90
CA ARG A 22 11.92 -0.96 -4.86
C ARG A 22 10.79 -1.98 -5.04
N SER A 23 11.11 -3.28 -4.97
CA SER A 23 10.14 -4.36 -5.06
C SER A 23 9.21 -4.38 -3.85
N GLU A 24 9.73 -4.13 -2.65
CA GLU A 24 8.94 -4.02 -1.42
C GLU A 24 7.95 -2.84 -1.48
N LEU A 25 8.41 -1.67 -1.93
CA LEU A 25 7.54 -0.51 -2.15
C LEU A 25 6.49 -0.77 -3.24
N ALA A 26 6.85 -1.46 -4.32
CA ALA A 26 5.91 -1.84 -5.36
C ALA A 26 4.82 -2.80 -4.83
N ALA A 27 5.18 -3.75 -3.95
CA ALA A 27 4.21 -4.63 -3.31
C ALA A 27 3.20 -3.85 -2.45
N ILE A 28 3.65 -2.82 -1.71
CA ILE A 28 2.77 -1.93 -0.95
C ILE A 28 1.84 -1.14 -1.89
N ARG A 29 2.37 -0.59 -2.99
CA ARG A 29 1.56 0.11 -4.01
C ARG A 29 0.44 -0.78 -4.55
N GLU A 30 0.75 -2.02 -4.91
CA GLU A 30 -0.27 -2.93 -5.45
C GLU A 30 -1.29 -3.36 -4.40
N ALA A 31 -0.88 -3.57 -3.14
CA ALA A 31 -1.83 -3.79 -2.05
C ALA A 31 -2.79 -2.59 -1.87
N LEU A 32 -2.29 -1.36 -2.02
CA LEU A 32 -3.11 -0.15 -1.98
C LEU A 32 -4.07 -0.04 -3.17
N ASN A 33 -3.65 -0.44 -4.38
CA ASN A 33 -4.56 -0.51 -5.53
C ASN A 33 -5.74 -1.46 -5.23
N LEU A 34 -5.45 -2.65 -4.72
CA LEU A 34 -6.48 -3.61 -4.34
C LEU A 34 -7.39 -3.06 -3.25
N ALA A 35 -6.85 -2.39 -2.24
CA ALA A 35 -7.66 -1.75 -1.21
C ALA A 35 -8.57 -0.65 -1.78
N LEU A 36 -8.07 0.18 -2.71
CA LEU A 36 -8.86 1.23 -3.35
C LEU A 36 -10.00 0.65 -4.20
N ASP A 37 -9.73 -0.44 -4.91
CA ASP A 37 -10.73 -1.12 -5.75
C ASP A 37 -11.82 -1.78 -4.92
N ASN A 38 -11.47 -2.39 -3.78
CA ASN A 38 -12.41 -3.10 -2.92
C ASN A 38 -13.10 -2.20 -1.86
N ARG A 39 -12.56 -1.01 -1.60
CA ARG A 39 -13.05 -0.03 -0.61
C ARG A 39 -13.42 -0.66 0.75
N PRO A 40 -12.53 -1.40 1.41
CA PRO A 40 -12.80 -1.93 2.74
C PRO A 40 -12.96 -0.79 3.76
N SER A 41 -13.69 -1.04 4.85
CA SER A 41 -13.88 -0.05 5.93
C SER A 41 -12.56 0.36 6.57
N ASP A 42 -11.70 -0.62 6.84
CA ASP A 42 -10.36 -0.46 7.39
C ASP A 42 -9.38 -1.29 6.58
N THR A 43 -8.17 -0.74 6.35
CA THR A 43 -7.09 -1.44 5.64
C THR A 43 -5.85 -1.52 6.54
N TRP A 44 -5.31 -2.72 6.71
CA TRP A 44 -4.04 -2.95 7.40
C TRP A 44 -3.02 -3.53 6.41
N ILE A 45 -1.88 -2.85 6.26
CA ILE A 45 -0.76 -3.34 5.44
C ILE A 45 0.34 -3.81 6.38
N LEU A 46 0.65 -5.12 6.32
CA LEU A 46 1.73 -5.74 7.07
C LEU A 46 2.90 -6.02 6.12
N THR A 47 4.11 -5.59 6.50
CA THR A 47 5.32 -5.82 5.72
C THR A 47 6.47 -6.23 6.65
N ASP A 48 7.31 -7.15 6.19
CA ASP A 48 8.56 -7.54 6.82
C ASP A 48 9.73 -6.59 6.47
N SER A 49 9.50 -5.67 5.52
CA SER A 49 10.49 -4.68 5.09
C SER A 49 10.62 -3.53 6.10
N LYS A 50 11.66 -3.60 6.94
CA LYS A 50 12.03 -2.50 7.84
C LYS A 50 12.38 -1.21 7.08
N SER A 51 13.01 -1.33 5.91
CA SER A 51 13.35 -0.21 5.02
C SER A 51 12.09 0.50 4.51
N SER A 52 11.07 -0.25 4.09
CA SER A 52 9.80 0.34 3.66
C SER A 52 9.09 1.07 4.79
N ILE A 53 9.09 0.51 6.01
CA ILE A 53 8.52 1.18 7.19
C ILE A 53 9.26 2.49 7.48
N GLN A 54 10.60 2.49 7.45
CA GLN A 54 11.38 3.70 7.69
C GLN A 54 11.16 4.77 6.61
N PHE A 55 11.12 4.35 5.35
CA PHE A 55 10.85 5.23 4.21
C PHE A 55 9.48 5.90 4.32
N LEU A 56 8.42 5.14 4.63
CA LEU A 56 7.07 5.69 4.78
C LEU A 56 6.90 6.53 6.05
N LYS A 57 7.72 6.32 7.08
CA LYS A 57 7.73 7.19 8.27
C LYS A 57 8.29 8.57 7.96
N ASP A 58 9.28 8.66 7.07
CA ASP A 58 9.90 9.91 6.64
C ASP A 58 9.22 10.50 5.39
N TRP A 59 7.89 10.39 5.32
CA TRP A 59 7.08 10.71 4.14
C TRP A 59 7.26 12.15 3.66
N SER A 60 7.60 13.09 4.54
CA SER A 60 7.86 14.50 4.17
C SER A 60 9.07 14.66 3.26
N ASN A 61 10.00 13.70 3.27
CA ASN A 61 11.23 13.72 2.45
C ASN A 61 11.14 12.79 1.22
N VAL A 62 9.99 12.14 1.01
CA VAL A 62 9.78 11.26 -0.15
C VAL A 62 9.58 12.11 -1.39
N LEU A 63 10.55 12.13 -2.30
CA LEU A 63 10.50 12.93 -3.54
C LEU A 63 10.37 12.08 -4.81
N ASP A 64 10.59 10.77 -4.71
CA ASP A 64 10.53 9.91 -5.88
C ASP A 64 9.09 9.54 -6.27
N MET A 65 8.89 9.27 -7.56
CA MET A 65 7.58 9.03 -8.16
C MET A 65 6.83 7.85 -7.53
N LEU A 66 7.53 6.76 -7.18
CA LEU A 66 6.88 5.59 -6.57
C LEU A 66 6.41 5.91 -5.14
N GLY A 67 7.24 6.60 -4.37
CA GLY A 67 6.88 7.03 -3.03
C GLY A 67 5.70 8.02 -3.05
N GLN A 68 5.71 9.00 -3.95
CA GLN A 68 4.60 9.94 -4.14
C GLN A 68 3.29 9.23 -4.54
N ASP A 69 3.36 8.25 -5.44
CA ASP A 69 2.20 7.43 -5.83
C ASP A 69 1.61 6.67 -4.62
N ILE A 70 2.45 6.04 -3.79
CA ILE A 70 2.02 5.37 -2.55
C ILE A 70 1.32 6.35 -1.60
N LEU A 71 1.91 7.54 -1.36
CA LEU A 71 1.32 8.55 -0.49
C LEU A 71 -0.03 9.05 -1.01
N SER A 72 -0.16 9.26 -2.32
CA SER A 72 -1.43 9.68 -2.94
C SER A 72 -2.54 8.63 -2.75
N LYS A 73 -2.21 7.33 -2.84
CA LYS A 73 -3.16 6.22 -2.64
C LYS A 73 -3.57 6.08 -1.17
N LEU A 74 -2.63 6.24 -0.25
CA LEU A 74 -2.93 6.30 1.18
C LEU A 74 -3.90 7.46 1.48
N ALA A 75 -3.63 8.65 0.95
CA ALA A 75 -4.52 9.79 1.09
C ALA A 75 -5.92 9.53 0.50
N ALA A 76 -6.00 8.88 -0.66
CA ALA A 76 -7.28 8.51 -1.28
C ALA A 76 -8.08 7.54 -0.40
N LEU A 77 -7.45 6.51 0.20
CA LEU A 77 -8.12 5.60 1.12
C LEU A 77 -8.67 6.31 2.36
N THR A 78 -7.97 7.32 2.88
CA THR A 78 -8.45 8.13 4.01
C THR A 78 -9.61 9.06 3.65
N GLN A 79 -9.73 9.48 2.39
CA GLN A 79 -10.85 10.31 1.93
C GLN A 79 -12.09 9.48 1.60
N VAL A 80 -11.91 8.27 1.06
CA VAL A 80 -13.03 7.34 0.83
C VAL A 80 -13.76 7.01 2.14
N SER A 81 -13.04 6.90 3.26
CA SER A 81 -13.66 6.71 4.57
C SER A 81 -14.52 7.89 5.07
N GLN A 82 -14.36 9.10 4.52
CA GLN A 82 -15.14 10.28 4.92
C GLN A 82 -16.44 10.46 4.12
N PHE A 83 -16.53 9.94 2.89
CA PHE A 83 -17.72 10.07 2.04
C PHE A 83 -18.71 8.91 2.16
N GLY A 84 -18.35 7.82 2.86
CA GLY A 84 -19.24 6.68 3.13
C GLY A 84 -20.15 6.85 4.36
N MET A 85 -20.22 8.05 4.93
CA MET A 85 -20.94 8.35 6.18
C MET A 85 -21.92 9.51 5.97
N LEU A 86 -22.80 9.42 4.97
CA LEU A 86 -24.02 10.23 4.82
C LEU A 86 -25.15 9.36 4.27
#